data_AF-A0A430BS71-F1
#
_entry.id   AF-A0A430BS71-F1
#
_cell.length_a   1.000
_cell.length_b   1.000
_cell.length_c   1.000
_cell.angle_alpha   90.00
_cell.angle_beta   90.00
_cell.angle_gamma   90.00
#
_symmetry.space_group_name_H-M   'P 1'
#
loop_
_entity.id
_entity.type
_entity.pdbx_description
1 polymer ?
#
loop_
_entity_poly.entity_id
_entity_poly.type
_entity_poly.pdbx_seq_one_letter_code
_entity_poly.pdbx_strand_id
1 'polypeptide(L)'
;METIAGFPFFKLDFTKEGAVDASDHSAAAAALADPGITELLILSHGWNNDIAEARTLYEELLGNLRSTIDREGEAARSIAVVGVYWPSKRFTDDALRPSADPGGGSASITGAGNVRLLADKLDRLGELLGDIDPAILDRAKAALPDLEDRAKARTDFVEALQAMLPQPSDTEDDNSARLFTPHKGDDILNALSDPVELADDRDSGGGVTALLDEGRGRGMAPAQLFDLLCNEGARRSYRRGS
;
A
#
# COMPACT_ATOMS: atom_id res chain seq x y z
N MET A 1 -31.63 4.97 1.38
CA MET A 1 -30.53 4.63 2.29
C MET A 1 -30.14 3.20 1.99
N GLU A 2 -28.91 2.99 1.54
CA GLU A 2 -28.38 1.65 1.28
C GLU A 2 -28.22 0.89 2.60
N THR A 3 -28.35 -0.44 2.56
CA THR A 3 -28.03 -1.30 3.68
C THR A 3 -27.14 -2.46 3.24
N ILE A 4 -26.19 -2.83 4.10
CA ILE A 4 -25.33 -4.01 3.93
C ILE A 4 -25.43 -4.84 5.19
N ALA A 5 -25.77 -6.12 5.06
CA ALA A 5 -26.00 -7.05 6.18
C ALA A 5 -26.95 -6.50 7.28
N GLY A 6 -27.89 -5.64 6.89
CA GLY A 6 -28.86 -5.00 7.80
C GLY A 6 -28.37 -3.72 8.48
N PHE A 7 -27.13 -3.27 8.22
CA PHE A 7 -26.61 -1.99 8.72
C PHE A 7 -26.87 -0.87 7.70
N PRO A 8 -27.29 0.34 8.14
CA PRO A 8 -27.23 1.54 7.29
C PRO A 8 -25.81 1.76 6.77
N PHE A 9 -25.67 1.90 5.46
CA PHE A 9 -24.38 2.03 4.81
C PHE A 9 -24.29 3.33 4.01
N PHE A 10 -23.19 4.06 4.19
CA PHE A 10 -22.88 5.30 3.50
C PHE A 10 -21.56 5.14 2.76
N LYS A 11 -21.59 5.33 1.44
CA LYS A 11 -20.40 5.35 0.61
C LYS A 11 -19.76 6.74 0.67
N LEU A 12 -18.43 6.79 0.82
CA LEU A 12 -17.63 7.99 0.63
C LEU A 12 -16.57 7.72 -0.44
N ASP A 13 -16.78 8.25 -1.64
CA ASP A 13 -15.79 8.19 -2.71
C ASP A 13 -14.76 9.32 -2.56
N PHE A 14 -13.48 8.94 -2.57
CA PHE A 14 -12.34 9.83 -2.66
C PHE A 14 -11.80 9.88 -4.08
N THR A 15 -11.46 11.08 -4.54
CA THR A 15 -10.76 11.28 -5.80
C THR A 15 -9.26 11.02 -5.64
N LYS A 16 -8.54 10.97 -6.76
CA LYS A 16 -7.07 10.77 -6.76
C LYS A 16 -6.31 11.92 -6.09
N GLU A 17 -6.96 13.07 -5.93
CA GLU A 17 -6.46 14.24 -5.20
C GLU A 17 -6.77 14.18 -3.70
N GLY A 18 -7.39 13.11 -3.21
CA GLY A 18 -7.80 12.98 -1.81
C GLY A 18 -9.02 13.81 -1.43
N ALA A 19 -9.74 14.36 -2.41
CA ALA A 19 -11.00 15.05 -2.16
C ALA A 19 -12.15 14.05 -2.04
N VAL A 20 -13.03 14.25 -1.07
CA VAL A 20 -14.28 13.47 -0.95
C VAL A 20 -15.38 14.12 -1.79
N ASP A 21 -16.24 13.31 -2.41
CA ASP A 21 -17.44 13.84 -3.05
C ASP A 21 -18.31 14.59 -2.02
N ALA A 22 -18.59 15.87 -2.32
CA ALA A 22 -19.28 16.75 -1.38
C ALA A 22 -20.73 16.31 -1.10
N SER A 23 -21.37 15.65 -2.07
CA SER A 23 -22.73 15.14 -1.93
C SER A 23 -22.76 13.90 -1.05
N ASP A 24 -21.80 12.98 -1.23
CA ASP A 24 -21.62 11.81 -0.37
C ASP A 24 -21.35 12.22 1.08
N HIS A 25 -20.41 13.15 1.28
CA HIS A 25 -20.08 13.67 2.61
C HIS A 25 -21.29 14.31 3.29
N SER A 26 -22.03 15.18 2.58
CA SER A 26 -23.21 15.84 3.15
C SER A 26 -24.34 14.85 3.45
N ALA A 27 -24.55 13.84 2.60
CA ALA A 27 -25.57 12.83 2.81
C ALA A 27 -25.24 11.95 4.02
N ALA A 28 -23.98 11.50 4.15
CA ALA A 28 -23.51 10.74 5.29
C ALA A 28 -23.63 11.54 6.59
N ALA A 29 -23.16 12.79 6.61
CA ALA A 29 -23.23 13.66 7.78
C ALA A 29 -24.68 13.92 8.24
N ALA A 30 -25.60 14.16 7.30
CA ALA A 30 -27.01 14.38 7.61
C ALA A 30 -27.68 13.13 8.18
N ALA A 31 -27.38 11.95 7.65
CA ALA A 31 -27.96 10.70 8.11
C ALA A 31 -27.38 10.25 9.47
N LEU A 32 -26.09 10.49 9.70
CA LEU A 32 -25.43 10.20 10.97
C LEU A 32 -25.83 11.15 12.12
N ALA A 33 -26.54 12.24 11.82
CA ALA A 33 -27.13 13.11 12.83
C ALA A 33 -28.40 12.52 13.47
N ASP A 34 -28.90 11.38 12.99
CA ASP A 34 -30.02 10.67 13.60
C ASP A 34 -29.64 10.19 15.02
N PRO A 35 -30.34 10.64 16.08
CA PRO A 35 -30.07 10.21 17.45
C PRO A 35 -30.34 8.71 17.70
N GLY A 36 -31.00 8.05 16.75
CA GLY A 36 -31.18 6.60 16.73
C GLY A 36 -29.93 5.83 16.38
N ILE A 37 -28.88 6.45 15.82
CA ILE A 37 -27.56 5.82 15.56
C ILE A 37 -26.68 6.05 16.79
N THR A 38 -26.19 4.96 17.39
CA THR A 38 -25.41 5.00 18.63
C THR A 38 -23.92 4.75 18.39
N GLU A 39 -23.59 4.06 17.31
CA GLU A 39 -22.24 3.61 16.99
C GLU A 39 -21.93 3.87 15.50
N LEU A 40 -20.69 4.23 15.20
CA LEU A 40 -20.20 4.45 13.84
C LEU A 40 -19.02 3.54 13.56
N LEU A 41 -19.14 2.71 12.52
CA LEU A 41 -18.06 1.90 11.97
C LEU A 41 -17.58 2.53 10.66
N ILE A 42 -16.30 2.87 10.57
CA ILE A 42 -15.68 3.36 9.34
C ILE A 42 -14.78 2.27 8.79
N LEU A 43 -15.01 1.87 7.55
CA LEU A 43 -14.24 0.87 6.83
C LEU A 43 -13.43 1.54 5.73
N SER A 44 -12.15 1.20 5.64
CA SER A 44 -11.25 1.66 4.57
C SER A 44 -10.46 0.46 4.03
N HIS A 45 -10.36 0.35 2.71
CA HIS A 45 -9.66 -0.76 2.05
C HIS A 45 -8.17 -0.44 1.86
N GLY A 46 -7.38 -1.47 1.57
CA GLY A 46 -5.94 -1.36 1.35
C GLY A 46 -5.56 -0.90 -0.06
N TRP A 47 -4.24 -0.85 -0.31
CA TRP A 47 -3.62 -0.33 -1.52
C TRP A 47 -3.69 -1.27 -2.75
N ASN A 48 -3.98 -2.56 -2.55
CA ASN A 48 -3.99 -3.58 -3.60
C ASN A 48 -5.38 -4.17 -3.84
N ASN A 49 -6.39 -3.31 -3.82
CA ASN A 49 -7.77 -3.67 -4.15
C ASN A 49 -8.31 -2.73 -5.22
N ASP A 50 -9.23 -3.21 -6.04
CA ASP A 50 -10.13 -2.31 -6.76
C ASP A 50 -11.40 -2.01 -5.94
N ILE A 51 -12.23 -1.09 -6.42
CA ILE A 51 -13.46 -0.65 -5.73
C ILE A 51 -14.45 -1.81 -5.54
N ALA A 52 -14.53 -2.74 -6.50
CA ALA A 52 -15.46 -3.87 -6.43
C ALA A 52 -15.00 -4.90 -5.38
N GLU A 53 -13.70 -5.14 -5.29
CA GLU A 53 -13.11 -5.97 -4.25
C GLU A 53 -13.23 -5.35 -2.87
N ALA A 54 -12.95 -4.05 -2.75
CA ALA A 54 -13.15 -3.30 -1.51
C ALA A 54 -14.59 -3.46 -0.99
N ARG A 55 -15.57 -3.34 -1.90
CA ARG A 55 -16.97 -3.56 -1.57
C ARG A 55 -17.24 -4.98 -1.09
N THR A 56 -16.71 -5.99 -1.79
CA THR A 56 -16.86 -7.40 -1.41
C THR A 56 -16.31 -7.65 0.00
N LEU A 57 -15.13 -7.13 0.31
CA LEU A 57 -14.51 -7.24 1.63
C LEU A 57 -15.37 -6.59 2.72
N TYR A 58 -15.99 -5.43 2.44
CA TYR A 58 -16.90 -4.79 3.38
C TYR A 58 -18.17 -5.63 3.60
N GLU A 59 -18.76 -6.16 2.55
CA GLU A 59 -19.95 -7.01 2.63
C GLU A 59 -19.69 -8.28 3.46
N GLU A 60 -18.55 -8.94 3.26
CA GLU A 60 -18.13 -10.12 4.02
C GLU A 60 -17.88 -9.79 5.50
N LEU A 61 -17.12 -8.72 5.78
CA LEU A 61 -16.85 -8.29 7.16
C LEU A 61 -18.14 -7.96 7.91
N LEU A 62 -19.04 -7.20 7.28
CA LEU A 62 -20.32 -6.82 7.88
C LEU A 62 -21.24 -8.03 8.05
N GLY A 63 -21.24 -8.99 7.12
CA GLY A 63 -21.94 -10.26 7.28
C GLY A 63 -21.46 -11.07 8.49
N ASN A 64 -20.15 -11.13 8.70
CA ASN A 64 -19.54 -11.77 9.87
C ASN A 64 -19.88 -11.03 11.18
N LEU A 65 -19.86 -9.70 11.15
CA LEU A 65 -20.24 -8.86 12.28
C LEU A 65 -21.72 -9.08 12.66
N ARG A 66 -22.63 -9.06 11.66
CA ARG A 66 -24.06 -9.33 11.88
C ARG A 66 -24.29 -10.68 12.52
N SER A 67 -23.65 -11.72 11.96
CA SER A 67 -23.74 -13.09 12.47
C SER A 67 -23.27 -13.21 13.93
N THR A 68 -22.24 -12.44 14.30
CA THR A 68 -21.74 -12.40 15.68
C THR A 68 -22.73 -11.69 16.61
N ILE A 69 -23.23 -10.51 16.23
CA ILE A 69 -24.23 -9.76 17.02
C ILE A 69 -25.49 -10.60 17.25
N ASP A 70 -25.98 -11.28 16.21
CA ASP A 70 -27.15 -12.16 16.29
C ASP A 70 -26.93 -13.33 17.26
N ARG A 71 -25.74 -13.93 17.24
CA ARG A 71 -25.39 -15.04 18.12
C ARG A 71 -25.29 -14.63 19.58
N GLU A 72 -24.69 -13.48 19.87
CA GLU A 72 -24.51 -12.99 21.23
C GLU A 72 -25.79 -12.35 21.82
N GLY A 73 -26.84 -12.15 20.99
CA GLY A 73 -28.12 -11.59 21.44
C GLY A 73 -28.05 -10.12 21.82
N GLU A 74 -27.06 -9.38 21.29
CA GLU A 74 -26.89 -7.95 21.49
C GLU A 74 -27.94 -7.16 20.69
N ALA A 75 -29.17 -7.11 21.22
CA ALA A 75 -30.36 -6.63 20.53
C ALA A 75 -30.50 -5.09 20.43
N ALA A 76 -29.44 -4.30 20.65
CA ALA A 76 -29.59 -2.85 20.88
C ALA A 76 -28.55 -1.93 20.23
N ARG A 77 -27.52 -2.43 19.53
CA ARG A 77 -26.55 -1.53 18.90
C ARG A 77 -27.09 -1.04 17.56
N SER A 78 -27.35 0.26 17.48
CA SER A 78 -27.67 0.93 16.22
C SER A 78 -26.38 1.40 15.59
N ILE A 79 -25.76 0.50 14.82
CA ILE A 79 -24.49 0.72 14.15
C ILE A 79 -24.76 1.24 12.74
N ALA A 80 -24.25 2.42 12.41
CA ALA A 80 -24.13 2.89 11.04
C ALA A 80 -22.72 2.62 10.51
N VAL A 81 -22.61 2.39 9.20
CA VAL A 81 -21.35 2.07 8.54
C VAL A 81 -21.05 3.10 7.47
N VAL A 82 -19.82 3.61 7.46
CA VAL A 82 -19.25 4.42 6.39
C VAL A 82 -18.17 3.60 5.70
N GLY A 83 -18.34 3.34 4.40
CA GLY A 83 -17.31 2.73 3.57
C GLY A 83 -16.54 3.80 2.79
N VAL A 84 -15.26 3.94 3.08
CA VAL A 84 -14.32 4.79 2.34
C VAL A 84 -13.84 4.04 1.12
N TYR A 85 -13.97 4.65 -0.05
CA TYR A 85 -13.46 4.14 -1.32
C TYR A 85 -12.46 5.14 -1.88
N TRP A 86 -11.21 4.72 -2.02
CA TRP A 86 -10.14 5.53 -2.57
C TRP A 86 -9.60 4.88 -3.85
N PRO A 87 -9.00 5.64 -4.77
CA PRO A 87 -8.61 5.12 -6.08
C PRO A 87 -7.31 4.33 -5.99
N SER A 88 -7.38 3.13 -5.41
CA SER A 88 -6.31 2.13 -5.44
C SER A 88 -6.40 1.28 -6.71
N LYS A 89 -5.26 0.69 -7.10
CA LYS A 89 -5.18 -0.25 -8.23
C LYS A 89 -4.77 -1.62 -7.72
N ARG A 90 -5.44 -2.65 -8.22
CA ARG A 90 -5.01 -4.03 -8.04
C ARG A 90 -3.83 -4.34 -8.96
N PHE A 91 -2.71 -4.79 -8.39
CA PHE A 91 -1.56 -5.30 -9.14
C PHE A 91 -1.76 -6.80 -9.38
N THR A 92 -2.59 -7.16 -10.37
CA THR A 92 -2.91 -8.57 -10.71
C THR A 92 -1.93 -9.22 -11.68
N ASP A 93 -0.98 -8.46 -12.21
CA ASP A 93 -0.04 -9.00 -13.17
C ASP A 93 0.93 -9.94 -12.45
N ASP A 94 0.77 -11.25 -12.65
CA ASP A 94 1.69 -12.28 -12.13
C ASP A 94 3.16 -11.98 -12.49
N ALA A 95 3.38 -11.19 -13.56
CA ALA A 95 4.68 -10.71 -14.01
C ALA A 95 5.27 -9.56 -13.17
N LEU A 96 4.43 -8.77 -12.47
CA LEU A 96 4.85 -7.69 -11.56
C LEU A 96 5.01 -8.17 -10.12
N ARG A 97 4.45 -9.34 -9.79
CA ARG A 97 4.69 -9.98 -8.50
C ARG A 97 6.20 -10.26 -8.35
N PRO A 98 6.82 -9.95 -7.20
CA PRO A 98 8.15 -10.46 -6.90
C PRO A 98 8.12 -11.97 -7.09
N SER A 99 8.97 -12.49 -7.98
CA SER A 99 8.99 -13.91 -8.28
C SER A 99 9.21 -14.68 -6.99
N ALA A 100 8.22 -15.48 -6.57
CA ALA A 100 8.35 -16.42 -5.44
C ALA A 100 9.26 -17.62 -5.78
N ASP A 101 10.21 -17.42 -6.69
CA ASP A 101 11.15 -18.44 -7.11
C ASP A 101 12.34 -18.41 -6.14
N PRO A 102 12.58 -19.47 -5.34
CA PRO A 102 13.66 -19.51 -4.35
C PRO A 102 15.07 -19.41 -4.95
N GLY A 103 15.20 -19.39 -6.28
CA GLY A 103 16.44 -19.18 -7.02
C GLY A 103 16.51 -17.88 -7.84
N GLY A 104 15.47 -17.03 -7.82
CA GLY A 104 15.37 -15.84 -8.68
C GLY A 104 16.11 -14.60 -8.19
N GLY A 105 16.56 -14.59 -6.93
CA GLY A 105 17.26 -13.44 -6.33
C GLY A 105 18.76 -13.37 -6.62
N SER A 106 19.34 -14.33 -7.34
CA SER A 106 20.80 -14.40 -7.53
C SER A 106 21.22 -15.12 -8.82
N ALA A 107 20.43 -15.02 -9.89
CA ALA A 107 20.88 -15.36 -11.23
C ALA A 107 21.00 -14.07 -12.02
N SER A 108 22.23 -13.55 -12.10
CA SER A 108 22.66 -12.34 -12.82
C SER A 108 21.57 -11.56 -13.58
N ILE A 109 21.26 -10.34 -13.12
CA ILE A 109 20.34 -9.38 -13.76
C ILE A 109 20.77 -9.09 -15.22
N THR A 110 22.04 -9.28 -15.57
CA THR A 110 22.60 -8.99 -16.91
C THR A 110 22.47 -10.11 -17.93
N GLY A 111 21.93 -11.29 -17.55
CA GLY A 111 21.58 -12.32 -18.55
C GLY A 111 20.63 -11.74 -19.61
N ALA A 112 20.88 -11.99 -20.89
CA ALA A 112 20.08 -11.38 -21.98
C ALA A 112 18.56 -11.62 -21.85
N GLY A 113 18.15 -12.74 -21.24
CA GLY A 113 16.75 -13.03 -20.90
C GLY A 113 16.22 -12.15 -19.75
N ASN A 114 17.04 -11.85 -18.75
CA ASN A 114 16.70 -10.99 -17.62
C ASN A 114 16.63 -9.52 -18.03
N VAL A 115 17.57 -9.03 -18.85
CA VAL A 115 17.53 -7.66 -19.39
C VAL A 115 16.24 -7.39 -20.15
N ARG A 116 15.81 -8.35 -21.00
CA ARG A 116 14.54 -8.23 -21.72
C ARG A 116 13.34 -8.22 -20.77
N LEU A 117 13.32 -9.11 -19.78
CA LEU A 117 12.27 -9.14 -18.76
C LEU A 117 12.19 -7.81 -17.99
N LEU A 118 13.32 -7.24 -17.59
CA LEU A 118 13.36 -5.94 -16.91
C LEU A 118 12.89 -4.81 -17.83
N ALA A 119 13.24 -4.82 -19.11
CA ALA A 119 12.74 -3.86 -20.09
C ALA A 119 11.21 -3.93 -20.24
N ASP A 120 10.65 -5.15 -20.33
CA ASP A 120 9.21 -5.37 -20.39
C ASP A 120 8.50 -4.89 -19.11
N LYS A 121 9.14 -5.04 -17.93
CA LYS A 121 8.62 -4.51 -16.66
C LYS A 121 8.63 -2.98 -16.62
N LEU A 122 9.67 -2.34 -17.18
CA LEU A 122 9.73 -0.88 -17.31
C LEU A 122 8.64 -0.36 -18.25
N ASP A 123 8.35 -1.06 -19.35
CA ASP A 123 7.23 -0.71 -20.24
C ASP A 123 5.89 -0.71 -19.51
N ARG A 124 5.61 -1.78 -18.75
CA ARG A 124 4.38 -1.87 -17.93
C ARG A 124 4.32 -0.80 -16.84
N LEU A 125 5.45 -0.49 -16.20
CA LEU A 125 5.52 0.63 -15.25
C LEU A 125 5.17 1.95 -15.95
N GLY A 126 5.68 2.15 -17.17
CA GLY A 126 5.35 3.25 -18.06
C GLY A 126 3.84 3.40 -18.28
N GLU A 127 3.20 2.31 -18.68
CA GLU A 127 1.75 2.25 -18.89
C GLU A 127 0.95 2.51 -17.60
N LEU A 128 1.44 2.04 -16.45
CA LEU A 128 0.75 2.15 -15.17
C LEU A 128 0.73 3.58 -14.62
N LEU A 129 1.86 4.28 -14.71
CA LEU A 129 2.01 5.66 -14.23
C LEU A 129 1.30 6.64 -15.16
N GLY A 130 1.35 6.39 -16.47
CA GLY A 130 0.82 7.31 -17.48
C GLY A 130 1.62 8.62 -17.56
N ASP A 131 1.47 9.36 -18.66
CA ASP A 131 2.02 10.70 -18.86
C ASP A 131 3.54 10.88 -18.59
N ILE A 132 4.33 9.80 -18.70
CA ILE A 132 5.79 9.86 -18.55
C ILE A 132 6.46 10.25 -19.87
N ASP A 133 7.53 11.04 -19.79
CA ASP A 133 8.42 11.29 -20.93
C ASP A 133 9.10 9.97 -21.41
N PRO A 134 8.88 9.55 -22.68
CA PRO A 134 9.52 8.36 -23.23
C PRO A 134 11.04 8.36 -23.13
N ALA A 135 11.69 9.54 -23.13
CA ALA A 135 13.14 9.64 -23.00
C ALA A 135 13.65 9.17 -21.62
N ILE A 136 12.85 9.34 -20.56
CA ILE A 136 13.18 8.85 -19.22
C ILE A 136 13.10 7.32 -19.19
N LEU A 137 12.08 6.75 -19.83
CA LEU A 137 11.91 5.30 -19.97
C LEU A 137 13.06 4.67 -20.77
N ASP A 138 13.45 5.29 -21.88
CA ASP A 138 14.58 4.85 -22.69
C ASP A 138 15.91 4.93 -21.92
N ARG A 139 16.11 5.97 -21.11
CA ARG A 139 17.30 6.09 -20.24
C ARG A 139 17.37 4.95 -19.22
N ALA A 140 16.25 4.59 -18.59
CA ALA A 140 16.21 3.46 -17.65
C ALA A 140 16.55 2.14 -18.36
N LYS A 141 15.98 1.88 -19.54
CA LYS A 141 16.26 0.67 -20.33
C LYS A 141 17.71 0.59 -20.79
N ALA A 142 18.30 1.72 -21.20
CA ALA A 142 19.69 1.77 -21.66
C ALA A 142 20.71 1.44 -20.56
N ALA A 143 20.35 1.59 -19.29
CA ALA A 143 21.21 1.26 -18.15
C ALA A 143 21.19 -0.23 -17.78
N LEU A 144 20.18 -0.99 -18.19
CA LEU A 144 19.99 -2.39 -17.80
C LEU A 144 21.18 -3.33 -18.12
N PRO A 145 21.83 -3.26 -19.31
CA PRO A 145 22.90 -4.19 -19.66
C PRO A 145 24.12 -4.12 -18.73
N ASP A 146 24.29 -3.00 -18.03
CA ASP A 146 25.48 -2.70 -17.24
C ASP A 146 25.19 -2.49 -15.75
N LEU A 147 23.97 -2.82 -15.32
CA LEU A 147 23.48 -2.53 -13.97
C LEU A 147 24.32 -3.22 -12.88
N GLU A 148 24.83 -4.42 -13.14
CA GLU A 148 25.67 -5.17 -12.20
C GLU A 148 27.10 -4.61 -12.11
N ASP A 149 27.66 -4.24 -13.26
CA ASP A 149 29.10 -3.97 -13.37
C ASP A 149 29.47 -2.50 -13.22
N ARG A 150 28.54 -1.58 -13.55
CA ARG A 150 28.85 -0.14 -13.65
C ARG A 150 28.04 0.69 -12.66
N ALA A 151 28.72 1.28 -11.67
CA ALA A 151 28.12 2.22 -10.72
C ALA A 151 27.40 3.40 -11.41
N LYS A 152 27.93 3.86 -12.56
CA LYS A 152 27.26 4.89 -13.36
C LYS A 152 25.91 4.39 -13.90
N ALA A 153 25.82 3.15 -14.37
CA ALA A 153 24.57 2.58 -14.87
C ALA A 153 23.52 2.45 -13.76
N ARG A 154 23.94 2.04 -12.55
CA ARG A 154 23.08 2.03 -11.36
C ARG A 154 22.53 3.41 -11.01
N THR A 155 23.39 4.43 -11.00
CA THR A 155 22.96 5.82 -10.79
C THR A 155 22.01 6.28 -11.89
N ASP A 156 22.34 6.07 -13.17
CA ASP A 156 21.48 6.47 -14.29
C ASP A 156 20.11 5.79 -14.24
N PHE A 157 20.06 4.52 -13.85
CA PHE A 157 18.83 3.75 -13.69
C PHE A 157 17.94 4.30 -12.57
N VAL A 158 18.53 4.50 -11.38
CA VAL A 158 17.80 5.02 -10.21
C VAL A 158 17.29 6.44 -10.45
N GLU A 159 18.13 7.31 -11.01
CA GLU A 159 17.73 8.68 -11.36
C GLU A 159 16.60 8.68 -12.40
N ALA A 160 16.66 7.79 -13.39
CA ALA A 160 15.60 7.66 -14.38
C ALA A 160 14.29 7.21 -13.71
N LEU A 161 14.31 6.20 -12.83
CA LEU A 161 13.13 5.77 -12.08
C LEU A 161 12.55 6.87 -11.19
N GLN A 162 13.39 7.61 -10.45
CA GLN A 162 12.94 8.73 -9.63
C GLN A 162 12.30 9.84 -10.47
N ALA A 163 12.81 10.08 -11.68
CA ALA A 163 12.25 11.08 -12.60
C ALA A 163 10.90 10.64 -13.21
N MET A 164 10.56 9.35 -13.19
CA MET A 164 9.24 8.86 -13.60
C MET A 164 8.16 9.09 -12.53
N LEU A 165 8.56 9.24 -11.26
CA LEU A 165 7.63 9.31 -10.15
C LEU A 165 7.23 10.76 -9.85
N PRO A 166 5.96 10.99 -9.45
CA PRO A 166 5.55 12.28 -8.92
C PRO A 166 6.45 12.68 -7.75
N GLN A 167 6.90 13.93 -7.75
CA GLN A 167 7.68 14.44 -6.62
C GLN A 167 6.81 14.43 -5.36
N PRO A 168 7.37 14.03 -4.22
CA PRO A 168 6.61 13.92 -2.98
C PRO A 168 6.12 15.31 -2.61
N SER A 169 4.83 15.43 -2.28
CA SER A 169 4.36 16.58 -1.52
C SER A 169 4.87 16.39 -0.10
N ASP A 170 5.77 17.26 0.37
CA ASP A 170 6.39 17.22 1.70
C ASP A 170 5.34 17.09 2.82
N THR A 171 4.98 15.85 3.17
CA THR A 171 4.27 15.53 4.41
C THR A 171 5.15 14.53 5.15
N GLU A 172 5.56 14.87 6.38
CA GLU A 172 6.47 14.06 7.19
C GLU A 172 5.93 12.63 7.46
N ASP A 173 4.63 12.40 7.26
CA ASP A 173 3.92 11.19 7.67
C ASP A 173 4.10 9.96 6.76
N ASP A 174 4.48 10.13 5.48
CA ASP A 174 4.59 8.98 4.54
C ASP A 174 6.04 8.58 4.21
N ASN A 175 7.02 9.35 4.69
CA ASN A 175 8.46 9.15 4.47
C ASN A 175 8.89 9.02 2.98
N SER A 176 8.02 9.39 2.04
CA SER A 176 8.25 9.27 0.59
C SER A 176 9.47 10.09 0.15
N ALA A 177 9.74 11.20 0.81
CA ALA A 177 10.91 12.07 0.58
C ALA A 177 12.26 11.31 0.64
N ARG A 178 12.36 10.20 1.39
CA ARG A 178 13.60 9.40 1.44
C ARG A 178 13.91 8.71 0.13
N LEU A 179 12.89 8.39 -0.68
CA LEU A 179 13.06 7.82 -2.02
C LEU A 179 13.64 8.84 -3.01
N PHE A 180 13.45 10.13 -2.77
CA PHE A 180 13.90 11.23 -3.63
C PHE A 180 15.10 11.99 -3.07
N THR A 181 15.53 11.64 -1.85
CA THR A 181 16.78 12.17 -1.29
C THR A 181 17.95 11.70 -2.16
N PRO A 182 18.93 12.55 -2.48
CA PRO A 182 20.09 12.15 -3.28
C PRO A 182 20.89 11.04 -2.57
N HIS A 183 20.71 9.81 -3.02
CA HIS A 183 21.54 8.66 -2.66
C HIS A 183 22.40 8.28 -3.86
N LYS A 184 23.52 7.58 -3.67
CA LYS A 184 24.17 6.94 -4.81
C LYS A 184 23.25 5.80 -5.29
N GLY A 185 23.11 5.61 -6.60
CA GLY A 185 22.29 4.51 -7.14
C GLY A 185 22.72 3.15 -6.58
N ASP A 186 24.02 2.98 -6.30
CA ASP A 186 24.59 1.83 -5.60
C ASP A 186 24.00 1.62 -4.21
N ASP A 187 23.83 2.68 -3.42
CA ASP A 187 23.34 2.57 -2.04
C ASP A 187 21.88 2.07 -2.03
N ILE A 188 21.06 2.58 -2.96
CA ILE A 188 19.66 2.14 -3.12
C ILE A 188 19.58 0.69 -3.59
N LEU A 189 20.30 0.34 -4.67
CA LEU A 189 20.22 -1.01 -5.24
C LEU A 189 20.80 -2.06 -4.29
N ASN A 190 21.87 -1.74 -3.55
CA ASN A 190 22.40 -2.63 -2.52
C ASN A 190 21.39 -2.83 -1.39
N ALA A 191 20.73 -1.77 -0.92
CA ALA A 191 19.69 -1.88 0.10
C ALA A 191 18.48 -2.73 -0.36
N LEU A 192 18.17 -2.72 -1.67
CA LEU A 192 17.11 -3.52 -2.28
C LEU A 192 17.54 -4.93 -2.69
N SER A 193 18.85 -5.23 -2.66
CA SER A 193 19.38 -6.55 -3.01
C SER A 193 19.25 -7.57 -1.89
N ASP A 194 19.02 -7.12 -0.66
CA ASP A 194 18.67 -8.01 0.44
C ASP A 194 17.27 -8.58 0.20
N PRO A 195 17.09 -9.92 0.18
CA PRO A 195 15.79 -10.52 -0.05
C PRO A 195 14.82 -10.04 1.02
N VAL A 196 13.76 -9.35 0.59
CA VAL A 196 12.61 -9.07 1.42
C VAL A 196 11.92 -10.40 1.66
N GLU A 197 12.12 -10.99 2.84
CA GLU A 197 11.28 -12.10 3.31
C GLU A 197 9.87 -11.56 3.54
N LEU A 198 9.05 -11.58 2.48
CA LEU A 198 7.61 -11.48 2.62
C LEU A 198 7.17 -12.78 3.29
N ALA A 199 6.58 -12.69 4.48
CA ALA A 199 5.91 -13.83 5.09
C ALA A 199 4.93 -14.41 4.06
N ASP A 200 5.03 -15.71 3.80
CA ASP A 200 4.22 -16.40 2.80
C ASP A 200 2.73 -16.21 3.19
N ASP A 201 1.99 -15.42 2.40
CA ASP A 201 0.57 -15.07 2.62
C ASP A 201 -0.38 -16.26 2.43
N ARG A 202 0.10 -17.49 2.60
CA ARG A 202 -0.68 -18.70 2.35
C ARG A 202 -1.62 -19.08 3.48
N ASP A 203 -1.66 -18.33 4.59
CA ASP A 203 -2.56 -18.69 5.70
C ASP A 203 -3.02 -17.56 6.62
N SER A 204 -2.93 -16.28 6.22
CA SER A 204 -3.47 -15.18 7.05
C SER A 204 -4.69 -14.55 6.43
N GLY A 205 -5.86 -15.06 6.84
CA GLY A 205 -7.09 -14.29 6.83
C GLY A 205 -6.86 -12.94 7.51
N GLY A 206 -7.36 -11.88 6.86
CA GLY A 206 -7.08 -10.50 7.20
C GLY A 206 -7.21 -10.19 8.70
N GLY A 207 -6.14 -9.61 9.23
CA GLY A 207 -6.23 -8.41 10.06
C GLY A 207 -6.78 -8.55 11.48
N VAL A 208 -6.44 -9.58 12.27
CA VAL A 208 -6.55 -9.50 13.75
C VAL A 208 -5.49 -10.33 14.50
N THR A 209 -4.83 -11.31 13.87
CA THR A 209 -4.01 -12.31 14.58
C THR A 209 -2.64 -11.80 15.07
N ALA A 210 -2.15 -10.68 14.56
CA ALA A 210 -0.82 -10.15 14.90
C ALA A 210 -0.75 -9.44 16.27
N LEU A 211 -1.88 -9.20 16.94
CA LEU A 211 -1.94 -8.47 18.21
C LEU A 211 -1.82 -9.34 19.47
N LEU A 212 -1.71 -10.68 19.34
CA LEU A 212 -1.82 -11.58 20.49
C LEU A 212 -0.58 -12.44 20.81
N ASP A 213 0.53 -12.32 20.08
CA ASP A 213 1.74 -13.10 20.37
C ASP A 213 2.88 -12.22 20.91
N GLU A 214 2.67 -11.67 22.11
CA GLU A 214 3.79 -11.13 22.91
C GLU A 214 4.51 -12.26 23.63
N GLY A 215 5.60 -12.73 23.02
CA GLY A 215 6.74 -13.23 23.80
C GLY A 215 7.48 -14.42 23.23
N ARG A 216 8.51 -14.16 22.41
CA ARG A 216 9.90 -14.61 22.62
C ARG A 216 10.82 -14.27 21.44
N GLY A 217 11.77 -13.37 21.69
CA GLY A 217 13.19 -13.58 21.36
C GLY A 217 13.68 -13.52 19.91
N ARG A 218 14.40 -12.42 19.62
CA ARG A 218 15.53 -12.26 18.68
C ARG A 218 15.25 -12.47 17.17
N GLY A 219 14.96 -11.34 16.53
CA GLY A 219 15.07 -11.07 15.09
C GLY A 219 14.26 -9.81 14.81
N MET A 220 14.83 -8.79 14.17
CA MET A 220 14.08 -7.56 13.88
C MET A 220 13.05 -7.87 12.79
N ALA A 221 11.77 -7.96 13.16
CA ALA A 221 10.70 -8.36 12.25
C ALA A 221 10.42 -7.25 11.21
N PRO A 222 9.89 -7.57 10.01
CA PRO A 222 9.55 -6.57 8.97
C PRO A 222 8.59 -5.47 9.46
N ALA A 223 7.71 -5.81 10.41
CA ALA A 223 6.86 -4.84 11.10
C ALA A 223 7.69 -3.77 11.84
N GLN A 224 8.86 -4.13 12.37
CA GLN A 224 9.78 -3.20 13.02
C GLN A 224 10.56 -2.33 12.04
N LEU A 225 10.71 -2.73 10.76
CA LEU A 225 11.27 -1.87 9.71
C LEU A 225 10.25 -0.81 9.28
N PHE A 226 8.97 -1.18 9.21
CA PHE A 226 7.88 -0.23 8.99
C PHE A 226 7.72 0.71 10.19
N ASP A 227 7.80 0.20 11.42
CA ASP A 227 7.76 1.00 12.65
C ASP A 227 9.02 1.89 12.81
N LEU A 228 10.20 1.47 12.33
CA LEU A 228 11.40 2.30 12.30
C LEU A 228 11.29 3.44 11.27
N LEU A 229 10.59 3.20 10.16
CA LEU A 229 10.36 4.20 9.12
C LEU A 229 9.25 5.19 9.46
N CYS A 230 8.28 4.81 10.31
CA CYS A 230 7.13 5.65 10.67
C CYS A 230 7.22 6.27 12.09
N ASN A 231 7.97 5.70 13.03
CA ASN A 231 7.79 6.02 14.47
C ASN A 231 8.96 6.75 15.14
N GLU A 232 10.04 7.07 14.42
CA GLU A 232 11.21 7.74 15.02
C GLU A 232 11.04 9.28 15.14
N GLY A 233 10.03 9.86 14.48
CA GLY A 233 9.59 11.24 14.66
C GLY A 233 8.86 11.49 15.99
N ALA A 234 8.08 10.51 16.47
CA ALA A 234 7.27 10.64 17.68
C ALA A 234 8.11 10.63 18.98
N ARG A 235 9.33 10.08 18.96
CA ARG A 235 10.17 9.96 20.17
C ARG A 235 11.00 11.21 20.48
N ARG A 236 11.17 12.14 19.54
CA ARG A 236 11.93 13.39 19.77
C ARG A 236 11.08 14.52 20.35
N SER A 237 9.77 14.51 20.12
CA SER A 237 8.84 15.55 20.60
C SER A 237 8.47 15.39 22.08
N TYR A 238 8.59 14.20 22.68
CA TYR A 238 8.27 13.99 24.11
C TYR A 238 9.41 14.34 25.08
N ARG A 239 10.66 14.53 24.61
CA ARG A 239 11.83 14.79 25.49
C ARG A 239 12.26 16.25 25.61
N ARG A 240 11.48 17.19 25.05
CA ARG A 240 11.69 18.65 25.20
C ARG A 240 10.48 19.35 25.83
N GLY A 241 9.83 18.69 26.77
CA GLY A 241 8.74 19.25 27.57
C GLY A 241 8.83 18.79 29.02
N SER A 242 9.85 19.24 29.75
CA SER A 242 9.91 19.25 31.21
C SER A 242 10.85 20.36 31.66
#